data_AF-A0A3B1AT33-F1
#
_entry.id   AF-A0A3B1AT33-F1
#
_cell.length_a   1.000
_cell.length_b   1.000
_cell.length_c   1.000
_cell.angle_alpha   90.00
_cell.angle_beta   90.00
_cell.angle_gamma   90.00
#
_symmetry.space_group_name_H-M   'P 1'
#
loop_
_entity.id
_entity.type
_entity.pdbx_description
1 polymer ?
#
loop_
_entity_poly.entity_id
_entity_poly.type
_entity_poly.pdbx_seq_one_letter_code
_entity_poly.pdbx_strand_id
1 'polypeptide(L)'
;MIVIVKTLLVALLLLAVGACSTEQNTVAQGPEGSWWLGGADGGVFVDIKDDNNRNDTIYYGTIYFDSDKTIWYQGPFKLVGNIKFQVDNHEQYSGWDGERLHLQNSSYLEPLNPIPSL
;
A
#
# COMPACT_ATOMS: atom_id res chain seq x y z
N MET A 1 23.84 -14.80 47.60
CA MET A 1 23.66 -13.65 46.69
C MET A 1 23.83 -13.99 45.20
N ILE A 2 24.72 -14.91 44.80
CA ILE A 2 24.99 -15.21 43.37
C ILE A 2 23.84 -15.97 42.68
N VAL A 3 23.05 -16.77 43.41
CA VAL A 3 21.96 -17.58 42.84
C VAL A 3 20.80 -16.70 42.36
N ILE A 4 20.46 -15.65 43.11
CA ILE A 4 19.33 -14.74 42.80
C ILE A 4 19.56 -13.98 41.49
N VAL A 5 20.80 -13.59 41.20
CA VAL A 5 21.16 -12.87 39.97
C VAL A 5 20.98 -13.75 38.73
N LYS A 6 21.29 -15.06 38.81
CA LYS A 6 21.09 -16.00 37.69
C LYS A 6 19.62 -16.26 37.42
N THR A 7 18.79 -16.40 38.44
CA THR A 7 17.34 -16.62 38.26
C THR A 7 16.65 -15.37 37.68
N LEU A 8 17.08 -14.17 38.09
CA LEU A 8 16.55 -12.91 37.58
C LEU A 8 16.89 -12.71 36.09
N LEU A 9 18.10 -13.09 35.66
CA LEU A 9 18.54 -12.97 34.26
C LEU A 9 17.74 -13.89 33.32
N VAL A 10 17.42 -15.11 33.78
CA VAL A 10 16.60 -16.07 33.01
C VAL A 10 15.15 -15.60 32.90
N ALA A 11 14.59 -15.00 33.95
CA ALA A 11 13.25 -14.43 33.91
C ALA A 11 13.15 -13.25 32.93
N LEU A 12 14.18 -12.41 32.83
CA LEU A 12 14.23 -11.29 31.89
C LEU A 12 14.30 -11.76 30.43
N LEU A 13 15.03 -12.86 30.16
CA LEU A 13 15.13 -13.46 28.83
C LEU A 13 13.79 -14.08 28.37
N LEU A 14 13.01 -14.65 29.30
CA LEU A 14 11.69 -15.22 28.98
C LEU A 14 10.63 -14.15 28.65
N LEU A 15 10.76 -12.93 29.18
CA LEU A 15 9.86 -11.81 28.85
C LEU A 15 10.13 -11.21 27.46
N ALA A 16 11.35 -11.34 26.92
CA ALA A 16 11.69 -10.82 25.60
C ALA A 16 11.10 -11.65 24.44
N VAL A 17 10.78 -12.92 24.67
CA VAL A 17 10.27 -13.83 23.62
C VAL A 17 8.74 -13.77 23.48
N GLY A 18 8.04 -13.22 24.48
CA GLY A 18 6.57 -13.13 24.49
C GLY A 18 5.97 -11.93 23.76
N ALA A 19 6.78 -10.96 23.33
CA ALA A 19 6.30 -9.69 22.76
C ALA A 19 6.20 -9.69 21.23
N CYS A 20 6.29 -10.85 20.58
CA CYS A 20 5.95 -10.97 19.16
C CYS A 20 4.44 -11.19 19.05
N SER A 21 3.66 -10.15 19.35
CA SER A 21 2.27 -10.10 18.90
C SER A 21 2.30 -10.05 17.39
N THR A 22 2.16 -11.20 16.73
CA THR A 22 1.72 -11.24 15.34
C THR A 22 0.33 -10.63 15.32
N GLU A 23 0.25 -9.33 15.03
CA GLU A 23 -1.01 -8.70 14.67
C GLU A 23 -1.59 -9.52 13.52
N GLN A 24 -2.78 -10.06 13.74
CA GLN A 24 -3.50 -10.78 12.72
C GLN A 24 -3.78 -9.80 11.60
N ASN A 25 -3.01 -9.93 10.52
CA ASN A 25 -3.06 -9.07 9.35
C ASN A 25 -4.37 -9.37 8.60
N THR A 26 -5.49 -8.89 9.14
CA THR A 26 -6.76 -8.88 8.41
C THR A 26 -6.53 -7.93 7.25
N VAL A 27 -6.42 -8.48 6.04
CA VAL A 27 -6.31 -7.69 4.82
C VAL A 27 -7.42 -6.64 4.86
N ALA A 28 -7.02 -5.36 4.94
CA ALA A 28 -7.96 -4.26 5.05
C ALA A 28 -8.94 -4.35 3.87
N GLN A 29 -10.24 -4.27 4.17
CA GLN A 29 -11.29 -4.39 3.16
C GLN A 29 -11.69 -3.01 2.66
N GLY A 30 -11.31 -2.70 1.42
CA GLY A 30 -11.66 -1.46 0.74
C GLY A 30 -13.02 -1.52 0.04
N PRO A 31 -13.36 -0.48 -0.72
CA PRO A 31 -14.43 -0.52 -1.71
C PRO A 31 -14.31 -1.70 -2.69
N GLU A 32 -15.41 -2.11 -3.29
CA GLU A 32 -15.44 -3.22 -4.25
C GLU A 32 -14.47 -2.99 -5.42
N GLY A 33 -13.68 -4.02 -5.75
CA GLY A 33 -12.68 -3.97 -6.83
C GLY A 33 -11.38 -3.25 -6.46
N SER A 34 -11.30 -2.63 -5.28
CA SER A 34 -10.06 -2.04 -4.78
C SER A 34 -9.24 -3.04 -3.96
N TRP A 35 -7.92 -2.82 -3.89
CA TRP A 35 -7.05 -3.54 -2.97
C TRP A 35 -6.21 -2.59 -2.12
N TRP A 36 -5.80 -3.10 -0.97
CA TRP A 36 -4.92 -2.38 -0.04
C TRP A 36 -3.54 -2.19 -0.64
N LEU A 37 -3.05 -0.95 -0.62
CA LEU A 37 -1.69 -0.58 -0.97
C LEU A 37 -1.10 0.25 0.18
N GLY A 38 -0.39 -0.42 1.09
CA GLY A 38 0.16 0.19 2.29
C GLY A 38 0.90 -0.78 3.19
N GLY A 39 1.47 -0.24 4.27
CA GLY A 39 2.22 -0.97 5.28
C GLY A 39 1.64 -0.77 6.69
N ALA A 40 2.45 -1.07 7.71
CA ALA A 40 2.07 -0.91 9.11
C ALA A 40 1.73 0.55 9.48
N ASP A 41 2.35 1.51 8.78
CA ASP A 41 2.20 2.95 9.05
C ASP A 41 1.03 3.60 8.28
N GLY A 42 0.23 2.81 7.56
CA GLY A 42 -0.92 3.27 6.78
C GLY A 42 -0.80 2.98 5.28
N GLY A 43 -1.79 3.46 4.53
CA GLY A 43 -1.89 3.18 3.10
C GLY A 43 -3.11 3.80 2.45
N VAL A 44 -3.43 3.30 1.27
CA VAL A 44 -4.64 3.65 0.51
C VAL A 44 -5.27 2.39 -0.06
N PHE A 45 -6.54 2.49 -0.47
CA PHE A 45 -7.10 1.51 -1.38
C PHE A 45 -7.01 2.01 -2.82
N VAL A 46 -6.66 1.13 -3.75
CA VAL A 46 -6.52 1.47 -5.16
C VAL A 46 -7.37 0.56 -6.03
N ASP A 47 -8.05 1.15 -7.02
CA ASP A 47 -8.78 0.46 -8.09
C ASP A 47 -8.32 1.07 -9.42
N ILE A 48 -7.50 0.35 -10.19
CA ILE A 48 -6.98 0.78 -11.49
C ILE A 48 -7.56 -0.10 -12.58
N LYS A 49 -8.03 0.54 -13.65
CA LYS A 49 -8.65 -0.10 -14.81
C LYS A 49 -7.94 0.33 -16.09
N ASP A 50 -7.78 -0.62 -16.99
CA ASP A 50 -7.39 -0.38 -18.38
C ASP A 50 -8.56 0.32 -19.10
N ASP A 51 -8.26 1.34 -19.91
CA ASP A 51 -9.29 2.07 -20.67
C ASP A 51 -9.71 1.35 -21.97
N ASN A 52 -9.16 0.16 -22.21
CA ASN A 52 -9.28 -0.70 -23.39
C ASN A 52 -8.60 -0.15 -24.65
N ASN A 53 -7.87 0.96 -24.57
CA ASN A 53 -7.07 1.48 -25.65
C ASN A 53 -5.62 0.99 -25.56
N ARG A 54 -5.36 -0.16 -26.17
CA ARG A 54 -4.02 -0.79 -26.18
C ARG A 54 -2.91 0.05 -26.84
N ASN A 55 -3.24 1.18 -27.45
CA ASN A 55 -2.29 2.02 -28.16
C ASN A 55 -1.84 3.25 -27.36
N ASP A 56 -2.31 3.41 -26.13
CA ASP A 56 -1.86 4.50 -25.27
C ASP A 56 -1.24 4.00 -23.95
N THR A 57 -1.03 4.95 -23.05
CA THR A 57 -0.42 4.73 -21.73
C THR A 57 -1.36 5.25 -20.64
N ILE A 58 -2.64 5.32 -20.94
CA ILE A 58 -3.66 5.93 -20.08
C ILE A 58 -4.44 4.84 -19.36
N TYR A 59 -4.68 5.08 -18.08
CA TYR A 59 -5.43 4.21 -17.20
C TYR A 59 -6.46 5.04 -16.44
N TYR A 60 -7.56 4.44 -16.02
CA TYR A 60 -8.52 5.10 -15.14
C TYR A 60 -8.44 4.48 -13.76
N GLY A 61 -8.36 5.31 -12.74
CA GLY A 61 -8.21 4.81 -11.39
C GLY A 61 -8.94 5.62 -10.34
N THR A 62 -9.17 4.96 -9.21
CA THR A 62 -9.66 5.58 -7.98
C THR A 62 -8.73 5.24 -6.83
N ILE A 63 -8.31 6.25 -6.08
CA ILE A 63 -7.55 6.15 -4.83
C ILE A 63 -8.50 6.51 -3.70
N TYR A 64 -8.61 5.66 -2.69
CA TYR A 64 -9.46 5.89 -1.52
C TYR A 64 -8.61 6.04 -0.27
N PHE A 65 -9.07 6.89 0.64
CA PHE A 65 -8.50 6.97 1.99
C PHE A 65 -8.68 5.65 2.73
N ASP A 66 -7.68 5.27 3.52
CA ASP A 66 -7.75 4.11 4.41
C ASP A 66 -8.75 4.31 5.56
N SER A 67 -8.85 5.54 6.07
CA SER A 67 -9.63 5.89 7.27
C SER A 67 -11.13 5.72 7.10
N ASP A 68 -11.70 6.21 5.99
CA ASP A 68 -13.14 6.28 5.78
C ASP A 68 -13.59 5.76 4.40
N LYS A 69 -12.63 5.31 3.57
CA LYS A 69 -12.87 4.76 2.23
C LYS A 69 -13.50 5.76 1.27
N THR A 70 -13.46 7.06 1.58
CA THR A 70 -13.87 8.11 0.66
C THR A 70 -12.83 8.28 -0.45
N ILE A 71 -13.26 8.84 -1.58
CA ILE A 71 -12.41 9.05 -2.74
C ILE A 71 -11.42 10.18 -2.42
N TRP A 72 -10.13 9.86 -2.47
CA TRP A 72 -9.06 10.86 -2.47
C TRP A 72 -8.81 11.36 -3.89
N TYR A 73 -8.71 10.46 -4.86
CA TYR A 73 -8.57 10.81 -6.27
C TYR A 73 -9.40 9.88 -7.14
N GLN A 74 -10.01 10.43 -8.19
CA GLN A 74 -10.64 9.65 -9.24
C GLN A 74 -10.38 10.31 -10.58
N GLY A 75 -9.83 9.56 -11.54
CA GLY A 75 -9.58 10.10 -12.86
C GLY A 75 -8.55 9.33 -13.67
N PRO A 76 -8.12 9.93 -14.79
CA PRO A 76 -7.11 9.35 -15.65
C PRO A 76 -5.71 9.45 -15.04
N PHE A 77 -4.91 8.44 -15.31
CA PHE A 77 -3.50 8.33 -14.99
C PHE A 77 -2.72 8.08 -16.28
N LYS A 78 -1.50 8.61 -16.35
CA LYS A 78 -0.53 8.29 -17.40
C LYS A 78 0.58 7.43 -16.84
N LEU A 79 0.88 6.31 -17.49
CA LEU A 79 2.05 5.50 -17.18
C LEU A 79 3.34 6.22 -17.61
N VAL A 80 4.25 6.35 -16.66
CA VAL A 80 5.59 6.90 -16.86
C VAL A 80 6.62 5.87 -16.40
N GLY A 81 7.62 5.60 -17.24
CA GLY A 81 8.68 4.63 -16.96
C GLY A 81 8.72 3.50 -17.98
N ASN A 82 9.54 2.49 -17.70
CA ASN A 82 9.78 1.37 -18.61
C ASN A 82 9.37 0.06 -17.95
N ILE A 83 8.05 -0.17 -17.89
CA ILE A 83 7.45 -1.39 -17.37
C ILE A 83 6.33 -1.86 -18.30
N LYS A 84 6.21 -3.18 -18.47
CA LYS A 84 5.01 -3.79 -19.02
C LYS A 84 3.96 -3.89 -17.91
N PHE A 85 3.23 -2.80 -17.70
CA PHE A 85 2.24 -2.69 -16.64
C PHE A 85 1.02 -3.57 -16.91
N GLN A 86 0.52 -4.23 -15.87
CA GLN A 86 -0.69 -5.04 -15.87
C GLN A 86 -1.50 -4.65 -14.64
N VAL A 87 -2.72 -4.13 -14.85
CA VAL A 87 -3.54 -3.56 -13.76
C VAL A 87 -3.81 -4.57 -12.65
N ASP A 88 -4.01 -5.85 -12.99
CA ASP A 88 -4.30 -6.93 -12.04
C ASP A 88 -3.04 -7.51 -11.36
N ASN A 89 -1.84 -7.05 -11.73
CA ASN A 89 -0.60 -7.53 -11.13
C ASN A 89 -0.23 -6.71 -9.89
N HIS A 90 -0.74 -7.13 -8.74
CA HIS A 90 -0.57 -6.42 -7.47
C HIS A 90 0.90 -6.24 -7.06
N GLU A 91 1.79 -7.15 -7.46
CA GLU A 91 3.22 -7.05 -7.14
C GLU A 91 3.89 -5.85 -7.82
N GLN A 92 3.32 -5.34 -8.92
CA GLN A 92 3.86 -4.19 -9.62
C GLN A 92 3.63 -2.87 -8.89
N TYR A 93 2.72 -2.81 -7.91
CA TYR A 93 2.42 -1.61 -7.15
C TYR A 93 3.35 -1.50 -5.94
N SER A 94 3.84 -0.29 -5.67
CA SER A 94 4.78 -0.01 -4.58
C SER A 94 4.20 0.93 -3.52
N GLY A 95 3.38 1.91 -3.91
CA GLY A 95 2.79 2.83 -2.94
C GLY A 95 2.14 4.06 -3.58
N TRP A 96 1.39 4.81 -2.78
CA TRP A 96 0.87 6.13 -3.13
C TRP A 96 1.51 7.17 -2.22
N ASP A 97 2.08 8.23 -2.80
CA ASP A 97 2.78 9.28 -2.04
C ASP A 97 1.96 10.59 -1.90
N GLY A 98 0.72 10.60 -2.38
CA GLY A 98 -0.11 11.81 -2.45
C GLY A 98 -0.04 12.55 -3.79
N GLU A 99 0.90 12.19 -4.66
CA GLU A 99 1.09 12.79 -5.97
C GLU A 99 1.02 11.75 -7.10
N ARG A 100 1.59 10.57 -6.87
CA ARG A 100 1.79 9.51 -7.87
C ARG A 100 1.60 8.13 -7.26
N LEU A 101 1.11 7.21 -8.09
CA LEU A 101 1.00 5.80 -7.74
C LEU A 101 2.26 5.09 -8.23
N HIS A 102 3.19 4.83 -7.32
CA HIS A 102 4.48 4.21 -7.60
C HIS A 102 4.33 2.76 -7.96
N LEU A 103 5.08 2.36 -8.99
CA LEU A 103 5.22 1.02 -9.47
C LEU A 103 6.68 0.54 -9.31
N GLN A 104 6.91 -0.74 -9.57
CA GLN A 104 8.26 -1.29 -9.66
C GLN A 104 9.09 -0.64 -10.78
N ASN A 105 10.41 -0.89 -10.75
CA ASN A 105 11.35 -0.42 -11.78
C ASN A 105 11.36 1.10 -11.99
N SER A 106 11.18 1.89 -10.92
CA SER A 106 11.14 3.36 -10.98
C SER A 106 10.06 3.91 -11.93
N SER A 107 9.00 3.14 -12.16
CA SER A 107 7.85 3.55 -12.96
C SER A 107 6.73 4.02 -12.05
N TYR A 108 5.80 4.81 -12.57
CA TYR A 108 4.67 5.31 -11.80
C TYR A 108 3.48 5.65 -12.71
N LEU A 109 2.29 5.71 -12.11
CA LEU A 109 1.10 6.28 -12.71
C LEU A 109 0.93 7.72 -12.21
N GLU A 110 0.94 8.66 -13.15
CA GLU A 110 0.81 10.09 -12.90
C GLU A 110 -0.64 10.54 -13.13
N PRO A 111 -1.33 11.06 -12.10
CA PRO A 111 -2.63 11.71 -12.25
C PRO A 111 -2.59 12.81 -13.32
N LEU A 112 -3.52 12.76 -14.27
CA LEU A 112 -3.65 13.83 -15.27
C LEU A 112 -4.59 14.96 -14.82
N ASN A 113 -5.44 14.70 -13.83
CA ASN A 113 -6.26 15.71 -13.18
C ASN A 113 -5.60 16.18 -11.88
N PRO A 114 -5.88 17.43 -11.43
CA PRO A 114 -5.44 17.89 -10.12
C PRO A 114 -5.94 16.98 -9.00
N ILE A 115 -5.04 16.64 -8.08
CA ILE A 115 -5.39 15.92 -6.86
C ILE A 115 -5.97 16.92 -5.86
N PRO A 116 -7.11 16.62 -5.22
CA PRO A 116 -7.64 17.45 -4.15
C PRO A 116 -6.62 17.66 -3.04
N SER A 117 -6.54 18.88 -2.53
CA SER A 117 -5.77 19.18 -1.32
C SER A 117 -6.39 18.48 -0.11
N LEU A 118 -5.53 17.94 0.76
CA LEU A 118 -5.92 17.40 2.07
C LEU A 118 -6.44 18.49 3.02
#